data_AF-Q7WSX6-F1
#
_entry.id   AF-Q7WSX6-F1
#
_cell.length_a   1.000
_cell.length_b   1.000
_cell.length_c   1.000
_cell.angle_alpha   90.00
_cell.angle_beta   90.00
_cell.angle_gamma   90.00
#
_symmetry.space_group_name_H-M   'P 1'
#
loop_
_entity.id
_entity.type
_entity.pdbx_description
1 polymer ?
#
loop_
_entity_poly.entity_id
_entity_poly.type
_entity_poly.pdbx_seq_one_letter_code
_entity_poly.pdbx_strand_id
1 'polypeptide(L)' 'RMAMNDEETVALTAGGHTVGKAHGNGKASNLGPDPEGAELHEQGLGWNNHTSRGIGRNTVTSGIEGAWTTHATRWDN' A
#
# COMPACT_ATOMS: atom_id res chain seq x y z
N ARG A 1 -19.64 -1.38 14.54
CA ARG A 1 -19.41 -2.31 13.40
C ARG A 1 -17.96 -2.79 13.24
N MET A 2 -16.98 -2.31 14.01
CA MET A 2 -15.71 -3.04 14.21
C MET A 2 -15.26 -3.00 15.68
N ALA A 3 -16.23 -2.81 16.60
CA ALA A 3 -16.02 -2.74 18.05
C ALA A 3 -14.96 -1.72 18.52
N MET A 4 -14.86 -0.56 17.85
CA MET A 4 -13.98 0.55 18.23
C MET A 4 -14.81 1.81 18.49
N ASN A 5 -14.48 2.55 19.55
CA ASN A 5 -15.00 3.88 19.85
C ASN A 5 -14.17 4.99 19.15
N ASP A 6 -14.51 6.25 19.40
CA ASP A 6 -13.86 7.39 18.74
C ASP A 6 -12.38 7.53 19.11
N GLU A 7 -12.04 7.38 20.40
CA GLU A 7 -10.66 7.45 20.89
C GLU A 7 -9.80 6.35 20.28
N GLU A 8 -10.31 5.12 20.27
CA GLU A 8 -9.63 3.95 19.71
C GLU A 8 -9.43 4.09 18.20
N THR A 9 -10.43 4.63 17.48
CA THR A 9 -10.35 4.84 16.04
C THR A 9 -9.28 5.87 15.67
N VAL A 10 -9.20 6.97 16.43
CA VAL A 10 -8.15 7.98 16.26
C VAL A 10 -6.78 7.37 16.54
N ALA A 11 -6.63 6.66 17.65
CA ALA A 11 -5.36 6.03 18.04
C ALA A 11 -4.87 5.02 17.01
N LEU A 12 -5.76 4.15 16.49
CA LEU A 12 -5.42 3.17 15.46
C LEU A 12 -4.99 3.82 14.15
N THR A 13 -5.72 4.85 13.71
CA THR A 13 -5.46 5.51 12.43
C THR A 13 -4.18 6.34 12.48
N ALA A 14 -4.03 7.19 13.50
CA ALA A 14 -2.84 8.01 13.67
C ALA A 14 -1.61 7.13 13.90
N GLY A 15 -1.69 6.18 14.84
CA GLY A 15 -0.57 5.28 15.14
C GLY A 15 -0.18 4.39 13.98
N GLY A 16 -1.15 3.85 13.21
CA GLY A 16 -0.87 3.06 12.02
C GLY A 16 -0.17 3.86 10.93
N HIS A 17 -0.60 5.11 10.70
CA HIS A 17 -0.03 5.99 9.67
C HIS A 17 1.25 6.73 10.09
N THR A 18 1.69 6.61 11.35
CA THR A 18 3.00 7.13 11.79
C THR A 18 4.18 6.46 11.07
N VAL A 19 4.02 5.20 10.68
CA VAL A 19 5.08 4.39 10.04
C VAL A 19 4.71 4.00 8.61
N GLY A 20 5.73 3.86 7.76
CA GLY A 20 5.58 3.44 6.37
C GLY A 20 5.12 4.56 5.42
N LYS A 21 4.47 4.15 4.32
CA LYS A 21 4.01 5.04 3.24
C LYS A 21 2.94 4.37 2.38
N ALA A 22 2.17 5.18 1.67
CA ALA A 22 1.36 4.73 0.53
C ALA A 22 2.21 4.63 -0.75
N HIS A 23 1.78 3.77 -1.69
CA HIS A 23 2.47 3.54 -2.97
C HIS A 23 1.55 3.84 -4.17
N GLY A 24 1.97 4.80 -4.99
CA GLY A 24 1.21 5.36 -6.11
C GLY A 24 2.06 5.96 -7.23
N ASN A 25 3.38 5.74 -7.22
CA ASN A 25 4.29 6.31 -8.22
C ASN A 25 4.25 5.55 -9.56
N GLY A 26 3.10 5.57 -10.24
CA GLY A 26 2.85 4.92 -11.52
C GLY A 26 1.38 4.96 -11.95
N LYS A 27 1.03 4.25 -13.03
CA LYS A 27 -0.36 4.15 -13.51
C LYS A 27 -1.02 2.90 -12.95
N ALA A 28 -2.11 3.05 -12.20
CA ALA A 28 -2.89 1.93 -11.70
C ALA A 28 -3.41 1.01 -12.81
N SER A 29 -3.66 1.55 -14.01
CA SER A 29 -4.04 0.78 -15.20
C SER A 29 -2.99 -0.23 -15.69
N ASN A 30 -1.75 -0.14 -15.19
CA ASN A 30 -0.69 -1.09 -15.53
C ASN A 30 -0.63 -2.28 -14.58
N LEU A 31 -1.40 -2.29 -13.48
CA LEU A 31 -1.49 -3.43 -12.58
C LEU A 31 -2.30 -4.53 -13.25
N GLY A 32 -1.76 -5.74 -13.26
CA GLY A 32 -2.47 -6.95 -13.69
C GLY A 32 -3.58 -7.37 -12.71
N PRO A 33 -4.21 -8.52 -12.97
CA PRO A 33 -5.24 -9.10 -12.10
C PRO A 33 -4.77 -9.30 -10.66
N ASP A 34 -5.72 -9.40 -9.74
CA ASP A 34 -5.45 -9.82 -8.34
C ASP A 34 -4.97 -11.29 -8.30
N PRO A 35 -4.45 -11.77 -7.15
CA PRO A 35 -3.82 -13.09 -7.07
C PRO A 35 -4.67 -14.27 -7.56
N GLU A 36 -6.00 -14.24 -7.36
CA GLU A 36 -6.90 -15.32 -7.81
C GLU A 36 -7.28 -15.22 -9.30
N GLY A 37 -7.04 -14.06 -9.92
CA GLY A 37 -7.23 -13.83 -11.35
C GLY A 37 -5.93 -13.82 -12.16
N ALA A 38 -4.77 -13.98 -11.50
CA ALA A 38 -3.46 -13.94 -12.12
C ALA A 38 -3.12 -15.27 -12.81
N GLU A 39 -2.20 -15.20 -13.78
CA GLU A 39 -1.73 -16.38 -14.51
C GLU A 39 -0.93 -17.32 -13.61
N LEU A 40 -0.95 -18.63 -13.91
CA LEU A 40 -0.29 -19.66 -13.09
C LEU A 40 1.21 -19.39 -12.83
N HIS A 41 1.90 -18.79 -13.79
CA HIS A 41 3.34 -18.49 -13.68
C HIS A 41 3.65 -17.34 -12.70
N GLU A 42 2.64 -16.60 -12.24
CA GLU A 42 2.77 -15.61 -11.16
C GLU A 42 2.84 -16.27 -9.77
N GLN A 43 2.61 -17.59 -9.68
CA GLN A 43 2.88 -18.41 -8.49
C GLN A 43 2.19 -17.89 -7.20
N GLY A 44 0.91 -17.55 -7.31
CA GLY A 44 0.09 -17.09 -6.18
C GLY A 44 0.27 -15.61 -5.84
N LEU A 45 1.02 -14.87 -6.66
CA LEU A 45 1.09 -13.41 -6.62
C LEU A 45 0.09 -12.79 -7.60
N GLY A 46 -0.15 -11.49 -7.44
CA GLY A 46 -1.03 -10.70 -8.30
C GLY A 46 -0.66 -9.22 -8.25
N TRP A 47 -1.42 -8.40 -8.97
CA TRP A 47 -1.17 -6.96 -9.20
C TRP A 47 0.21 -6.67 -9.78
N ASN A 48 0.80 -7.64 -10.49
CA ASN A 48 2.09 -7.45 -11.12
C ASN A 48 1.99 -6.46 -12.29
N ASN A 49 2.97 -5.58 -12.40
CA ASN A 49 3.10 -4.65 -13.52
C ASN A 49 4.05 -5.25 -14.55
N HIS A 50 3.51 -5.62 -15.71
CA HIS A 50 4.26 -6.20 -16.83
C HIS A 50 4.63 -5.18 -17.92
N THR A 51 4.25 -3.91 -17.76
CA THR A 51 4.52 -2.85 -18.75
C THR A 51 5.79 -2.06 -18.41
N SER A 52 6.08 -1.87 -17.13
CA SER A 52 7.25 -1.14 -16.63
C SER A 52 7.74 -1.77 -15.34
N ARG A 53 8.90 -1.35 -14.80
CA ARG A 53 9.34 -1.80 -13.47
C ARG A 53 8.28 -1.45 -12.43
N GLY A 54 7.71 -2.45 -11.75
CA GLY A 54 6.60 -2.30 -10.80
C GLY A 54 6.97 -2.38 -9.31
N ILE A 55 8.26 -2.34 -8.97
CA ILE A 55 8.77 -2.59 -7.61
C ILE A 55 9.64 -1.44 -7.10
N GLY A 56 9.83 -1.37 -5.78
CA GLY A 56 10.62 -0.34 -5.12
C GLY A 56 10.02 1.05 -5.32
N ARG A 57 10.80 2.00 -5.84
CA ARG A 57 10.34 3.38 -6.08
C ARG A 57 9.22 3.52 -7.13
N ASN A 58 8.92 2.48 -7.90
CA ASN A 58 7.87 2.49 -8.93
C ASN A 58 6.64 1.67 -8.53
N THR A 59 6.56 1.26 -7.25
CA THR A 59 5.45 0.45 -6.75
C THR A 59 4.15 1.25 -6.81
N VAL A 60 3.07 0.59 -7.21
CA VAL A 60 1.70 1.11 -7.15
C VAL A 60 0.85 0.10 -6.40
N THR A 61 0.10 0.56 -5.40
CA THR A 61 -0.84 -0.27 -4.64
C THR A 61 -2.17 0.46 -4.50
N SER A 62 -2.22 1.55 -3.73
CA SER A 62 -3.45 2.36 -3.57
C SER A 62 -3.57 3.47 -4.62
N GLY A 63 -2.48 3.84 -5.28
CA GLY A 63 -2.42 5.01 -6.17
C GLY A 63 -2.14 6.34 -5.45
N ILE A 64 -2.05 6.32 -4.12
CA ILE A 64 -1.61 7.46 -3.29
C ILE A 64 -0.12 7.30 -3.00
N GLU A 65 0.65 8.40 -3.06
CA GLU A 65 2.10 8.36 -2.88
C GLU A 65 2.54 9.27 -1.73
N GLY A 66 3.29 8.71 -0.78
CA GLY A 66 3.94 9.49 0.27
C GLY A 66 3.87 8.84 1.66
N ALA A 67 4.76 9.29 2.52
CA ALA A 67 4.72 9.01 3.95
C ALA A 67 4.03 10.19 4.68
N TRP A 68 3.44 9.92 5.84
CA TRP A 68 2.83 10.96 6.68
C TRP A 68 3.84 11.66 7.58
N THR A 69 4.94 10.98 7.94
CA THR A 69 5.96 11.48 8.87
C THR A 69 7.31 11.66 8.17
N THR A 70 8.18 12.49 8.77
CA THR A 70 9.56 12.71 8.30
C THR A 70 10.45 11.49 8.55
N HIS A 71 10.16 10.71 9.60
CA HIS A 71 10.92 9.52 10.00
C HIS A 71 10.07 8.25 9.87
N ALA A 72 9.65 7.92 8.64
CA ALA A 72 8.71 6.84 8.32
C ALA A 72 9.10 5.40 8.75
N THR A 73 10.26 5.20 9.38
CA THR A 73 10.72 3.91 9.90
C THR A 73 10.86 3.89 11.42
N ARG A 74 10.38 4.94 12.11
CA ARG A 74 10.43 5.08 13.56
C ARG A 74 9.05 5.51 14.08
N TRP A 75 8.73 5.09 15.29
CA TRP A 75 7.57 5.64 16.00
C TRP A 75 7.78 7.13 16.31
N ASP A 76 6.69 7.90 16.27
CA ASP A 76 6.61 9.36 16.46
C ASP A 76 5.26 9.74 17.10
N ASN A 77 5.02 11.02 17.40
CA ASN A 77 3.90 11.51 18.22
C ASN A 77 2.82 12.32 17.49
#